data_AF-A0AAV5SVT8-F1
#
_entry.id   AF-A0AAV5SVT8-F1
#
_cell.length_a   1.000
_cell.length_b   1.000
_cell.length_c   1.000
_cell.angle_alpha   90.00
_cell.angle_beta   90.00
_cell.angle_gamma   90.00
#
_symmetry.space_group_name_H-M   'P 1'
#
loop_
_entity.id
_entity.type
_entity.pdbx_description
1 polymer ?
#
loop_
_entity_poly.entity_id
_entity_poly.type
_entity_poly.pdbx_seq_one_letter_code
_entity_poly.pdbx_strand_id
1 'polypeptide(L)'
;MHAGGMCSRMRGQGKYVYRMGDDPDMDGILIDVSDEDLRGLELRGIHRGRAIYIGSHYRLSSSNLSENVVVVQVRDHSTGNAVTYFQENSPFFYIANGPSMYTLDINRLEFLPSMRFKQVSIHSIAGIRNGEITVCGYVNSEFYLMSAQLPEKFVSDEIN
;
A
#
# COMPACT_ATOMS: atom_id res chain seq x y z
N MET A 1 6.23 8.56 -14.30
CA MET A 1 6.64 8.20 -12.93
C MET A 1 5.39 8.21 -12.08
N HIS A 2 5.19 7.18 -11.26
CA HIS A 2 4.04 7.02 -10.37
C HIS A 2 4.42 7.40 -8.94
N ALA A 3 3.45 7.44 -8.04
CA ALA A 3 3.69 7.66 -6.62
C ALA A 3 4.60 6.56 -6.02
N GLY A 4 5.27 6.85 -4.91
CA GLY A 4 6.03 5.84 -4.15
C GLY A 4 7.28 5.31 -4.84
N GLY A 5 7.87 6.06 -5.79
CA GLY A 5 9.06 5.61 -6.51
C GLY A 5 8.78 4.51 -7.52
N MET A 6 7.54 4.43 -8.01
CA MET A 6 7.13 3.43 -8.99
C MET A 6 7.29 3.95 -10.43
N CYS A 7 7.71 3.06 -11.33
CA CYS A 7 7.93 3.34 -12.73
C CYS A 7 7.08 2.41 -13.60
N SER A 8 6.80 2.85 -14.83
CA SER A 8 6.19 2.00 -15.84
C SER A 8 6.81 2.25 -17.19
N ARG A 9 6.86 1.23 -18.05
CA ARG A 9 7.34 1.34 -19.43
C ARG A 9 6.51 0.46 -20.36
N MET A 10 6.46 0.85 -21.62
CA MET A 10 5.90 0.00 -22.69
C MET A 10 7.02 -0.81 -23.33
N ARG A 11 6.80 -2.12 -23.54
CA ARG A 11 7.69 -2.99 -24.30
C ARG A 11 6.84 -3.82 -25.27
N GLY A 12 6.94 -3.52 -26.56
CA GLY A 12 5.99 -4.03 -27.55
C GLY A 12 4.58 -3.53 -27.23
N GLN A 13 3.63 -4.45 -27.06
CA GLN A 13 2.25 -4.14 -26.68
C GLN A 13 2.00 -4.23 -25.15
N GLY A 14 2.98 -4.71 -24.37
CA GLY A 14 2.82 -4.91 -22.92
C GLY A 14 3.24 -3.68 -22.12
N LYS A 15 2.49 -3.38 -21.07
CA LYS A 15 2.84 -2.40 -20.03
C LYS A 15 3.51 -3.12 -18.87
N TYR A 16 4.69 -2.66 -18.48
CA TYR A 16 5.45 -3.23 -17.37
C TYR A 16 5.59 -2.19 -16.27
N VAL A 17 5.49 -2.61 -15.01
CA VAL A 17 5.74 -1.78 -13.83
C VAL A 17 6.94 -2.31 -13.06
N TYR A 18 7.73 -1.42 -12.48
CA TYR A 18 8.96 -1.75 -11.75
C TYR A 18 9.27 -0.62 -10.76
N ARG A 19 10.02 -0.90 -9.69
CA ARG A 19 10.45 0.14 -8.73
C ARG A 19 11.60 0.93 -9.35
N MET A 20 11.80 2.17 -8.90
CA MET A 20 12.85 3.06 -9.43
C MET A 20 14.26 2.48 -9.33
N GLY A 21 14.52 1.60 -8.34
CA GLY A 21 15.81 0.94 -8.15
C GLY A 21 15.95 -0.43 -8.82
N ASP A 22 14.89 -0.93 -9.45
CA ASP A 22 14.90 -2.24 -10.10
C ASP A 22 15.52 -2.17 -11.51
N ASP A 23 16.02 -3.30 -12.03
CA ASP A 23 16.39 -3.42 -13.44
C ASP A 23 15.10 -3.57 -14.27
N PRO A 24 14.74 -2.58 -15.10
CA PRO A 24 13.49 -2.61 -15.82
C PRO A 24 13.38 -3.81 -16.79
N ASP A 25 14.50 -4.36 -17.28
CA ASP A 25 14.55 -5.50 -18.20
C ASP A 25 14.37 -6.85 -17.54
N MET A 26 14.71 -6.97 -16.25
CA MET A 26 14.67 -8.22 -15.50
C MET A 26 13.53 -8.28 -14.49
N ASP A 27 13.23 -7.15 -13.84
CA ASP A 27 12.35 -7.09 -12.67
C ASP A 27 10.95 -6.54 -12.98
N GLY A 28 10.72 -6.14 -14.24
CA GLY A 28 9.44 -5.58 -14.67
C GLY A 28 8.28 -6.58 -14.59
N ILE A 29 7.21 -6.19 -13.90
CA ILE A 29 5.96 -6.96 -13.82
C ILE A 29 5.05 -6.58 -14.98
N LEU A 30 4.62 -7.57 -15.77
CA LEU A 30 3.64 -7.38 -16.83
C LEU A 30 2.26 -7.07 -16.22
N ILE A 31 1.67 -5.97 -16.68
CA ILE A 31 0.29 -5.57 -16.40
C ILE A 31 -0.58 -6.08 -17.55
N ASP A 32 -1.22 -7.21 -17.33
CA ASP A 32 -2.08 -7.95 -18.26
C ASP A 32 -3.57 -7.59 -18.12
N VAL A 33 -3.85 -6.38 -17.63
CA VAL A 33 -5.19 -5.82 -17.44
C VAL A 33 -5.35 -4.58 -18.31
N SER A 34 -6.58 -4.29 -18.76
CA SER A 34 -6.81 -3.15 -19.64
C SER A 34 -6.69 -1.82 -18.89
N ASP A 35 -6.32 -0.74 -19.59
CA ASP A 35 -6.33 0.60 -19.00
C ASP A 35 -7.75 1.04 -18.57
N GLU A 36 -8.80 0.44 -19.13
CA GLU A 36 -10.19 0.68 -18.71
C GLU A 36 -10.47 0.07 -17.33
N ASP A 37 -10.00 -1.15 -17.07
CA ASP A 37 -10.15 -1.81 -15.76
C ASP A 37 -9.33 -1.10 -14.67
N LEU A 38 -8.25 -0.40 -15.06
CA LEU A 38 -7.43 0.41 -14.17
C LEU A 38 -7.92 1.87 -14.02
N ARG A 39 -9.01 2.25 -14.69
CA ARG A 39 -9.50 3.63 -14.66
C ARG A 39 -9.88 4.04 -13.24
N GLY A 40 -9.29 5.14 -12.77
CA GLY A 40 -9.51 5.66 -11.42
C GLY A 40 -8.74 4.93 -10.32
N LEU A 41 -7.85 4.00 -10.68
CA LEU A 41 -6.93 3.36 -9.75
C LEU A 41 -5.52 3.95 -9.86
N GLU A 42 -4.79 3.96 -8.75
CA GLU A 42 -3.41 4.43 -8.68
C GLU A 42 -2.46 3.30 -8.32
N LEU A 43 -1.36 3.15 -9.06
CA LEU A 43 -0.29 2.24 -8.68
C LEU A 43 0.41 2.76 -7.41
N ARG A 44 0.37 1.98 -6.33
CA ARG A 44 0.93 2.36 -5.02
C ARG A 44 2.10 1.51 -4.55
N GLY A 45 2.35 0.38 -5.21
CA GLY A 45 3.53 -0.41 -4.91
C GLY A 45 3.61 -1.69 -5.73
N ILE A 46 4.76 -2.33 -5.65
CA ILE A 46 4.96 -3.72 -6.04
C ILE A 46 5.30 -4.48 -4.77
N HIS A 47 4.54 -5.52 -4.46
CA HIS A 47 4.74 -6.32 -3.27
C HIS A 47 4.64 -7.81 -3.63
N ARG A 48 5.70 -8.58 -3.32
CA ARG A 48 5.77 -10.03 -3.59
C ARG A 48 5.47 -10.40 -5.04
N GLY A 49 6.03 -9.64 -5.99
CA GLY A 49 5.84 -9.86 -7.43
C GLY A 49 4.48 -9.44 -7.98
N ARG A 50 3.68 -8.68 -7.20
CA ARG A 50 2.35 -8.22 -7.62
C ARG A 50 2.26 -6.70 -7.56
N ALA A 51 1.68 -6.10 -8.58
CA ALA A 51 1.37 -4.68 -8.62
C ALA A 51 0.11 -4.39 -7.79
N ILE A 52 0.21 -3.44 -6.87
CA ILE A 52 -0.88 -3.05 -5.98
C ILE A 52 -1.44 -1.71 -6.44
N TYR A 53 -2.69 -1.74 -6.89
CA TYR A 53 -3.46 -0.58 -7.29
C TYR A 53 -4.45 -0.21 -6.19
N ILE A 54 -4.58 1.09 -5.90
CA ILE A 54 -5.54 1.59 -4.92
C ILE A 54 -6.58 2.46 -5.61
N GLY A 55 -7.84 2.19 -5.28
CA GLY A 55 -8.99 3.01 -5.66
C GLY A 55 -9.75 3.54 -4.45
N SER A 56 -10.62 4.49 -4.74
CA SER A 56 -11.53 5.09 -3.77
C SER A 56 -12.92 4.46 -3.89
N HIS A 57 -13.48 3.97 -2.77
CA HIS A 57 -14.80 3.34 -2.74
C HIS A 57 -15.47 3.43 -1.36
N TYR A 58 -16.79 3.32 -1.29
CA TYR A 58 -17.53 3.41 -0.01
C TYR A 58 -17.27 2.23 0.95
N ARG A 59 -16.79 1.11 0.41
CA ARG A 59 -16.54 -0.14 1.14
C ARG A 59 -15.10 -0.59 0.92
N LEU A 60 -14.46 -1.02 1.99
CA LEU A 60 -13.16 -1.70 1.94
C LEU A 60 -13.31 -3.02 1.19
N SER A 61 -12.53 -3.21 0.14
CA SER A 61 -12.46 -4.48 -0.58
C SER A 61 -11.10 -4.66 -1.24
N SER A 62 -10.74 -5.92 -1.47
CA SER A 62 -9.52 -6.30 -2.17
C SER A 62 -9.85 -7.45 -3.11
N SER A 63 -9.27 -7.44 -4.29
CA SER A 63 -9.48 -8.47 -5.29
C SER A 63 -8.29 -8.58 -6.23
N ASN A 64 -8.09 -9.78 -6.77
CA ASN A 64 -7.22 -9.98 -7.91
C ASN A 64 -7.94 -9.50 -9.17
N LEU A 65 -7.31 -8.61 -9.91
CA LEU A 65 -7.75 -8.28 -11.27
C LEU A 65 -7.07 -9.20 -12.29
N SER A 66 -5.85 -9.64 -11.97
CA SER A 66 -5.13 -10.72 -12.64
C SER A 66 -4.18 -11.44 -11.66
N GLU A 67 -3.37 -12.36 -12.15
CA GLU A 67 -2.33 -13.02 -11.34
C GLU A 67 -1.36 -11.98 -10.74
N ASN A 68 -0.96 -10.98 -11.52
CA ASN A 68 0.04 -9.98 -11.14
C ASN A 68 -0.56 -8.68 -10.61
N VAL A 69 -1.87 -8.49 -10.66
CA VAL A 69 -2.52 -7.22 -10.30
C VAL A 69 -3.52 -7.42 -9.17
N VAL A 70 -3.28 -6.73 -8.05
CA VAL A 70 -4.21 -6.62 -6.93
C VAL A 70 -4.79 -5.21 -6.90
N VAL A 71 -6.12 -5.14 -6.76
CA VAL A 71 -6.84 -3.90 -6.52
C VAL A 71 -7.29 -3.84 -5.09
N VAL A 72 -7.04 -2.71 -4.45
CA VAL A 72 -7.44 -2.41 -3.08
C VAL A 72 -8.31 -1.16 -3.08
N GLN A 73 -9.54 -1.30 -2.63
CA GLN A 73 -10.48 -0.20 -2.52
C GLN A 73 -10.52 0.26 -1.06
N VAL A 74 -10.23 1.53 -0.84
CA VAL A 74 -10.27 2.14 0.51
C VAL A 74 -11.33 3.22 0.58
N ARG A 75 -11.85 3.47 1.79
CA ARG A 75 -12.78 4.57 2.01
C ARG A 75 -12.08 5.89 1.78
N ASP A 76 -12.62 6.69 0.87
CA ASP A 76 -12.18 8.07 0.72
C ASP A 76 -12.55 8.89 1.94
N HIS A 77 -11.57 9.62 2.45
CA HIS A 77 -11.80 10.65 3.44
C HIS A 77 -11.41 12.01 2.85
N SER A 78 -11.78 12.23 1.57
CA SER A 78 -11.95 13.51 0.88
C SER A 78 -10.79 14.51 0.91
N THR A 79 -9.65 14.20 1.52
CA THR A 79 -8.62 15.20 1.86
C THR A 79 -7.17 14.71 1.76
N GLY A 80 -6.89 13.44 1.45
CA GLY A 80 -5.49 12.98 1.46
C GLY A 80 -5.24 11.72 0.66
N ASN A 81 -4.16 11.76 -0.15
CA ASN A 81 -3.56 10.59 -0.76
C ASN A 81 -3.29 9.55 0.32
N ALA A 82 -3.94 8.39 0.23
CA ALA A 82 -3.66 7.28 1.13
C ALA A 82 -2.16 6.96 1.11
N VAL A 83 -1.56 6.87 2.28
CA VAL A 83 -0.17 6.52 2.47
C VAL A 83 -0.08 5.01 2.55
N THR A 84 0.85 4.42 1.82
CA THR A 84 1.04 2.97 1.82
C THR A 84 2.42 2.59 2.33
N TYR A 85 2.50 1.48 3.03
CA TYR A 85 3.76 0.89 3.48
C TYR A 85 3.65 -0.63 3.47
N PHE A 86 4.72 -1.30 3.09
CA PHE A 86 4.84 -2.75 3.14
C PHE A 86 6.32 -3.11 3.22
N GLN A 87 6.58 -4.35 3.63
CA GLN A 87 7.91 -4.95 3.64
C GLN A 87 7.85 -6.25 2.89
N GLU A 88 8.84 -6.55 2.05
CA GLU A 88 8.80 -7.75 1.19
C GLU A 88 8.68 -9.06 1.97
N ASN A 89 9.24 -9.12 3.19
CA ASN A 89 9.20 -10.31 4.04
C ASN A 89 7.91 -10.42 4.89
N SER A 90 7.02 -9.42 4.83
CA SER A 90 5.73 -9.42 5.51
C SER A 90 4.61 -9.69 4.50
N PRO A 91 3.52 -10.36 4.87
CA PRO A 91 2.32 -10.42 4.03
C PRO A 91 1.46 -9.15 4.14
N PHE A 92 1.83 -8.22 5.01
CA PHE A 92 0.98 -7.09 5.35
C PHE A 92 1.27 -5.86 4.50
N PHE A 93 0.19 -5.32 3.93
CA PHE A 93 0.16 -4.05 3.22
C PHE A 93 -0.63 -3.05 4.06
N TYR A 94 0.06 -2.07 4.62
CA TYR A 94 -0.49 -1.04 5.51
C TYR A 94 -0.91 0.17 4.69
N ILE A 95 -2.11 0.68 4.98
CA ILE A 95 -2.70 1.83 4.31
C ILE A 95 -3.18 2.81 5.36
N ALA A 96 -2.57 3.97 5.43
CA ALA A 96 -3.03 5.05 6.30
C ALA A 96 -3.80 6.09 5.49
N ASN A 97 -5.00 6.42 5.96
CA ASN A 97 -5.85 7.47 5.41
C ASN A 97 -6.36 8.36 6.55
N GLY A 98 -5.67 9.49 6.76
CA GLY A 98 -5.94 10.40 7.87
C GLY A 98 -5.83 9.69 9.23
N PRO A 99 -6.89 9.68 10.06
CA PRO A 99 -6.88 9.03 11.37
C PRO A 99 -7.11 7.52 11.32
N SER A 100 -7.28 6.92 10.14
CA SER A 100 -7.54 5.50 9.98
C SER A 100 -6.35 4.79 9.37
N MET A 101 -6.05 3.59 9.88
CA MET A 101 -5.11 2.67 9.28
C MET A 101 -5.79 1.33 9.01
N TYR A 102 -5.63 0.87 7.78
CA TYR A 102 -6.09 -0.42 7.29
C TYR A 102 -4.87 -1.30 7.08
N THR A 103 -5.03 -2.59 7.32
CA THR A 103 -3.99 -3.57 7.04
C THR A 103 -4.62 -4.69 6.23
N LEU A 104 -4.06 -4.91 5.04
CA LEU A 104 -4.44 -5.99 4.16
C LEU A 104 -3.42 -7.12 4.30
N ASP A 105 -3.88 -8.33 4.61
CA ASP A 105 -3.10 -9.55 4.37
C ASP A 105 -3.16 -9.85 2.87
N ILE A 106 -2.04 -9.66 2.16
CA ILE A 106 -2.00 -9.79 0.71
C ILE A 106 -2.14 -11.24 0.23
N ASN A 107 -1.79 -12.21 1.08
CA ASN A 107 -1.89 -13.63 0.73
C ASN A 107 -3.35 -14.08 0.76
N ARG A 108 -4.11 -13.57 1.73
CA ARG A 108 -5.53 -13.91 1.92
C ARG A 108 -6.49 -12.94 1.23
N LEU A 109 -5.99 -11.75 0.87
CA LEU A 109 -6.79 -10.61 0.43
C LEU A 109 -7.88 -10.24 1.43
N GLU A 110 -7.56 -10.37 2.71
CA GLU A 110 -8.46 -10.08 3.83
C GLU A 110 -7.95 -8.86 4.59
N PHE A 111 -8.85 -7.93 4.88
CA PHE A 111 -8.54 -6.82 5.78
C PHE A 111 -8.59 -7.28 7.24
N LEU A 112 -7.53 -6.97 7.97
CA LEU A 112 -7.56 -7.03 9.42
C LEU A 112 -8.45 -5.92 9.99
N PRO A 113 -8.91 -6.04 11.26
CA PRO A 113 -9.69 -4.99 11.89
C PRO A 113 -9.00 -3.63 11.79
N SER A 114 -9.72 -2.60 11.35
CA SER A 114 -9.11 -1.28 11.15
C SER A 114 -8.68 -0.65 12.49
N MET A 115 -7.59 0.10 12.45
CA MET A 115 -7.14 0.93 13.57
C MET A 115 -7.57 2.38 13.34
N ARG A 116 -7.96 3.06 14.41
CA ARG A 116 -8.30 4.48 14.37
C ARG A 116 -7.57 5.23 15.46
N PHE A 117 -6.84 6.26 15.06
CA PHE A 117 -6.13 7.17 15.94
C PHE A 117 -7.06 8.32 16.33
N LYS A 118 -7.10 8.67 17.63
CA LYS A 118 -8.05 9.68 18.14
C LYS A 118 -7.66 11.11 17.78
N GLN A 119 -6.36 11.42 17.85
CA GLN A 119 -5.83 12.78 17.76
C GLN A 119 -4.71 12.91 16.72
N VAL A 120 -4.45 11.84 15.96
CA VAL A 120 -3.34 11.76 15.01
C VAL A 120 -3.92 11.46 13.63
N SER A 121 -3.57 12.28 12.65
CA SER A 121 -3.70 11.91 11.24
C SER A 121 -2.33 11.48 10.72
N ILE A 122 -2.21 10.26 10.20
CA ILE A 122 -0.93 9.77 9.66
C ILE A 122 -0.66 10.47 8.33
N HIS A 123 0.51 11.09 8.22
CA HIS A 123 0.99 11.75 7.02
C HIS A 123 1.99 10.87 6.24
N SER A 124 2.84 10.11 6.93
CA SER A 124 3.70 9.11 6.32
C SER A 124 4.01 7.98 7.31
N ILE A 125 4.31 6.79 6.78
CA ILE A 125 4.82 5.65 7.56
C ILE A 125 6.31 5.55 7.26
N ALA A 126 7.15 5.74 8.27
CA ALA A 126 8.61 5.67 8.13
C ALA A 126 9.09 4.21 8.13
N GLY A 127 8.45 3.36 8.95
CA GLY A 127 8.80 1.95 9.02
C GLY A 127 7.99 1.18 10.05
N ILE A 128 8.08 -0.14 9.97
CA ILE A 128 7.61 -1.07 11.01
C ILE A 128 8.77 -2.00 11.33
N ARG A 129 9.17 -2.15 12.59
CA ARG A 129 10.27 -3.04 12.99
C ARG A 129 9.99 -3.64 14.36
N ASN A 130 10.14 -4.96 14.49
CA ASN A 130 9.88 -5.67 15.75
C ASN A 130 8.50 -5.34 16.35
N GLY A 131 7.49 -5.20 15.49
CA GLY A 131 6.13 -4.80 15.86
C GLY A 131 5.91 -3.31 16.16
N GLU A 132 6.97 -2.50 16.22
CA GLU A 132 6.85 -1.06 16.44
C GLU A 132 6.66 -0.32 15.10
N ILE A 133 5.58 0.44 14.97
CA ILE A 133 5.35 1.33 13.82
C ILE A 133 5.89 2.72 14.14
N THR A 134 6.65 3.30 13.21
CA THR A 134 7.09 4.71 13.25
C THR A 134 6.40 5.49 12.14
N VAL A 135 5.77 6.60 12.49
CA VAL A 135 5.01 7.46 11.55
C VAL A 135 5.37 8.93 11.73
N CYS A 136 5.28 9.70 10.65
CA CYS A 136 5.07 11.14 10.74
C CYS A 136 3.56 11.38 10.75
N GLY A 137 3.05 12.01 11.80
CA GLY A 137 1.63 12.33 11.93
C GLY A 137 1.38 13.78 12.31
N TYR A 138 0.17 14.22 12.05
CA TYR A 138 -0.31 15.57 12.25
C TYR A 138 -1.21 15.63 13.49
N VAL A 139 -0.83 16.46 14.47
CA VAL A 139 -1.54 16.65 15.75
C VAL A 139 -1.62 18.15 16.03
N ASN A 140 -2.83 18.68 16.27
CA ASN A 140 -3.03 20.10 16.59
C ASN A 140 -2.30 21.08 15.64
N SER A 141 -2.32 20.78 14.35
CA SER A 141 -1.67 21.53 13.29
C SER A 141 -0.14 21.45 13.17
N GLU A 142 0.49 20.54 13.91
CA GLU A 142 1.94 20.35 13.92
C GLU A 142 2.31 18.92 13.51
N PHE A 143 3.48 18.75 12.90
CA PHE A 143 4.02 17.44 12.51
C PHE A 143 4.88 16.85 13.63
N TYR A 144 4.66 15.57 13.92
CA TYR A 144 5.42 14.83 14.92
C TYR A 144 5.88 13.50 14.35
N LEU A 145 7.11 13.12 14.69
CA LEU A 145 7.57 11.75 14.57
C LEU A 145 7.11 10.97 15.80
N MET A 146 6.34 9.91 15.60
CA MET A 146 5.73 9.11 16.65
C MET A 146 6.02 7.64 16.44
N SER A 147 6.06 6.87 17.52
CA SER A 147 6.16 5.41 17.46
C SER A 147 5.22 4.76 18.45
N ALA A 148 4.72 3.58 18.10
CA ALA A 148 3.82 2.81 18.94
C ALA A 148 3.92 1.32 18.62
N GLN A 149 3.64 0.48 19.61
CA GLN A 149 3.54 -0.96 19.38
C GLN A 149 2.26 -1.32 18.65
N LEU A 150 2.39 -2.09 17.57
CA LEU A 150 1.26 -2.69 16.87
C LEU A 150 0.72 -3.87 17.69
N PRO A 151 -0.60 -4.11 17.67
CA PRO A 151 -1.14 -5.35 18.20
C PRO A 151 -0.57 -6.54 17.41
N GLU A 152 -0.31 -7.66 18.11
CA GLU A 152 0.37 -8.86 17.57
C GLU A 152 -0.16 -9.32 16.20
N LYS A 153 -1.48 -9.32 16.01
CA LYS A 153 -2.12 -9.71 14.73
C LYS A 153 -1.74 -8.85 13.51
N PHE A 154 -1.12 -7.69 13.71
CA PHE A 154 -0.64 -6.81 12.65
C PHE A 154 0.87 -6.88 12.47
N VAL A 155 1.54 -7.79 13.17
CA VAL A 155 2.98 -8.02 13.09
C VAL A 155 3.16 -9.35 12.40
N SER A 156 3.97 -9.38 11.34
CA SER A 156 4.36 -10.66 10.75
C SER A 156 5.33 -11.33 11.71
N ASP A 157 5.09 -12.60 12.03
CA ASP A 157 6.13 -13.41 12.65
C ASP A 157 7.34 -13.37 11.71
N GLU A 158 8.43 -12.73 12.15
CA GLU A 158 9.66 -12.72 11.38
C GLU A 158 10.08 -14.19 11.20
N ILE A 159 10.13 -14.64 9.94
CA ILE A 159 10.84 -15.87 9.63
C ILE A 159 12.33 -15.51 9.83
N ASN A 160 12.86 -15.88 11.00
CA ASN A 160 14.29 -15.84 11.33
C ASN A 160 15.14 -16.51 10.24
#